data_AF-A0A2A6LEM4-F1
#
_entry.id   AF-A0A2A6LEM4-F1
#
_cell.length_a   1.000
_cell.length_b   1.000
_cell.length_c   1.000
_cell.angle_alpha   90.00
_cell.angle_beta   90.00
_cell.angle_gamma   90.00
#
_symmetry.space_group_name_H-M   'P 1'
#
loop_
_entity.id
_entity.type
_entity.pdbx_description
1 polymer ?
#
loop_
_entity_poly.entity_id
_entity_poly.type
_entity_poly.pdbx_seq_one_letter_code
_entity_poly.pdbx_strand_id
1 'polypeptide(L)'
;MKLRNFGAIALVLATAGHAQADDRTAGIASSFRTITKGACGFNMTPASALRAATTLGMSDLREPLIPAMLAVCQEVINGNKSQTIEIRVPDNRNVTRKVTLERAKWWQ
;
A
#
# COMPACT_ATOMS: atom_id res chain seq x y z
N MET A 1 6.31 50.40 -7.77
CA MET A 1 6.06 49.09 -8.40
C MET A 1 5.63 48.10 -7.31
N LYS A 2 4.51 47.40 -7.51
CA LYS A 2 3.85 46.50 -6.53
C LYS A 2 4.41 45.08 -6.64
N LEU A 3 5.12 44.62 -5.61
CA LEU A 3 5.47 43.20 -5.39
C LEU A 3 4.35 42.53 -4.59
N ARG A 4 3.33 41.96 -5.24
CA ARG A 4 2.23 41.28 -4.50
C ARG A 4 1.71 39.97 -5.12
N ASN A 5 2.40 39.36 -6.09
CA ASN A 5 1.83 38.23 -6.83
C ASN A 5 2.59 36.89 -6.74
N PHE A 6 3.68 36.79 -5.96
CA PHE A 6 4.45 35.54 -5.89
C PHE A 6 3.90 34.50 -4.87
N GLY A 7 2.88 34.84 -4.08
CA GLY A 7 2.33 33.94 -3.05
C GLY A 7 1.35 32.88 -3.56
N ALA A 8 0.77 33.05 -4.75
CA ALA A 8 -0.33 32.20 -5.22
C ALA A 8 0.11 30.94 -5.99
N ILE A 9 1.35 30.88 -6.50
CA ILE A 9 1.83 29.77 -7.33
C ILE A 9 2.30 28.58 -6.47
N ALA A 10 2.74 28.82 -5.24
CA ALA A 10 3.19 27.75 -4.33
C ALA A 10 2.03 26.84 -3.86
N LEU A 11 0.80 27.37 -3.77
CA LEU A 11 -0.34 26.61 -3.24
C LEU A 11 -0.89 25.58 -4.24
N VAL A 12 -0.78 25.84 -5.54
CA VAL A 12 -1.30 24.96 -6.61
C VAL A 12 -0.40 23.74 -6.84
N LEU A 13 0.91 23.89 -6.67
CA LEU A 13 1.88 22.79 -6.79
C LEU A 13 1.76 21.79 -5.63
N ALA A 14 1.42 22.28 -4.43
CA ALA A 14 1.23 21.42 -3.26
C ALA A 14 0.01 20.52 -3.42
N THR A 15 -1.12 21.03 -3.93
CA THR A 15 -2.36 20.24 -4.08
C THR A 15 -2.29 19.25 -5.23
N ALA A 16 -1.68 19.62 -6.37
CA ALA A 16 -1.48 18.71 -7.49
C ALA A 16 -0.51 17.56 -7.16
N GLY A 17 0.56 17.84 -6.40
CA GLY A 17 1.51 16.82 -5.95
C GLY A 17 0.90 15.80 -5.01
N HIS A 18 -0.01 16.22 -4.12
CA HIS A 18 -0.72 15.30 -3.22
C HIS A 18 -1.69 14.39 -3.97
N ALA A 19 -2.45 14.91 -4.94
CA ALA A 19 -3.38 14.11 -5.72
C ALA A 19 -2.66 13.05 -6.59
N GLN A 20 -1.51 13.41 -7.19
CA GLN A 20 -0.71 12.46 -7.99
C GLN A 20 -0.03 11.38 -7.13
N ALA A 21 0.41 11.73 -5.92
CA ALA A 21 0.97 10.76 -4.98
C ALA A 21 -0.11 9.77 -4.50
N ASP A 22 -1.32 10.26 -4.21
CA ASP A 22 -2.45 9.44 -3.77
C ASP A 22 -2.89 8.44 -4.86
N ASP A 23 -2.99 8.90 -6.11
CA ASP A 23 -3.33 8.05 -7.26
C ASP A 23 -2.26 6.96 -7.52
N ARG A 24 -0.98 7.33 -7.41
CA ARG A 24 0.12 6.37 -7.52
C ARG A 24 0.08 5.32 -6.41
N THR A 25 -0.14 5.72 -5.15
CA THR A 25 -0.25 4.78 -4.03
C THR A 25 -1.47 3.87 -4.17
N ALA A 26 -2.60 4.38 -4.66
CA ALA A 26 -3.77 3.56 -4.97
C ALA A 26 -3.48 2.52 -6.07
N GLY A 27 -2.76 2.90 -7.12
CA GLY A 27 -2.28 1.99 -8.17
C GLY A 27 -1.39 0.88 -7.61
N ILE A 28 -0.40 1.23 -6.79
CA ILE A 28 0.50 0.25 -6.15
C ILE A 28 -0.25 -0.67 -5.17
N ALA A 29 -1.21 -0.14 -4.41
CA ALA A 29 -2.06 -0.96 -3.55
C ALA A 29 -2.87 -1.98 -4.35
N SER A 30 -3.40 -1.59 -5.50
CA SER A 30 -4.11 -2.49 -6.42
C SER A 30 -3.18 -3.59 -6.96
N SER A 31 -1.95 -3.23 -7.35
CA SER A 31 -0.93 -4.20 -7.77
C SER A 31 -0.57 -5.17 -6.63
N PHE A 32 -0.32 -4.67 -5.42
CA PHE A 32 -0.02 -5.50 -4.26
C PHE A 32 -1.14 -6.53 -3.99
N ARG A 33 -2.41 -6.09 -4.02
CA ARG A 33 -3.57 -6.98 -3.91
C ARG A 33 -3.58 -8.04 -5.00
N THR A 34 -3.42 -7.64 -6.25
CA THR A 34 -3.52 -8.53 -7.43
C THR A 34 -2.41 -9.56 -7.43
N ILE A 35 -1.17 -9.13 -7.18
CA ILE A 35 0.01 -10.00 -7.12
C ILE A 35 -0.14 -11.00 -5.97
N THR A 36 -0.51 -10.54 -4.78
CA THR A 36 -0.67 -11.41 -3.61
C THR A 36 -1.78 -12.45 -3.81
N LYS A 37 -2.91 -12.05 -4.43
CA LYS A 37 -3.97 -12.98 -4.83
C LYS A 37 -3.48 -14.01 -5.85
N GLY A 38 -2.72 -13.60 -6.86
CA GLY A 38 -2.17 -14.50 -7.87
C GLY A 38 -1.10 -15.45 -7.33
N ALA A 39 -0.25 -14.97 -6.42
CA ALA A 39 0.88 -15.73 -5.89
C ALA A 39 0.46 -16.82 -4.88
N CYS A 40 -0.51 -16.53 -4.01
CA CYS A 40 -0.91 -17.45 -2.94
C CYS A 40 -2.41 -17.47 -2.62
N GLY A 41 -3.26 -16.89 -3.47
CA GLY A 41 -4.71 -16.96 -3.29
C GLY A 41 -5.28 -16.06 -2.18
N PHE A 42 -4.46 -15.21 -1.56
CA PHE A 42 -4.95 -14.28 -0.54
C PHE A 42 -5.64 -13.08 -1.21
N ASN A 43 -6.97 -13.16 -1.30
CA ASN A 43 -7.80 -12.06 -1.76
C ASN A 43 -8.01 -11.08 -0.60
N MET A 44 -7.28 -9.96 -0.57
CA MET A 44 -7.43 -8.90 0.45
C MET A 44 -8.43 -7.82 0.04
N THR A 45 -8.98 -7.07 1.00
CA THR A 45 -9.84 -5.92 0.67
C THR A 45 -9.04 -4.76 0.07
N PRO A 46 -9.62 -3.95 -0.85
CA PRO A 46 -8.94 -2.78 -1.39
C PRO A 46 -8.49 -1.79 -0.30
N ALA A 47 -9.32 -1.57 0.73
CA ALA A 47 -8.98 -0.71 1.86
C ALA A 47 -7.82 -1.26 2.69
N SER A 48 -7.74 -2.59 2.85
CA SER A 48 -6.61 -3.24 3.50
C SER A 48 -5.32 -3.10 2.69
N ALA A 49 -5.39 -3.28 1.37
CA ALA A 49 -4.24 -3.12 0.49
C ALA A 49 -3.70 -1.69 0.52
N LEU A 50 -4.60 -0.69 0.46
CA LEU A 50 -4.23 0.72 0.52
C LEU A 50 -3.58 1.08 1.85
N ARG A 51 -4.14 0.62 2.98
CA ARG A 51 -3.56 0.83 4.30
C ARG A 51 -2.18 0.20 4.42
N ALA A 52 -1.98 -1.00 3.91
CA ALA A 52 -0.68 -1.66 3.91
C ALA A 52 0.34 -0.93 3.03
N ALA A 53 -0.04 -0.56 1.79
CA ALA A 53 0.82 0.19 0.89
C ALA A 53 1.25 1.53 1.49
N THR A 54 0.31 2.24 2.13
CA THR A 54 0.59 3.51 2.82
C THR A 54 1.50 3.32 4.02
N THR A 55 1.18 2.35 4.89
CA THR A 55 1.94 2.10 6.13
C THR A 55 3.37 1.67 5.85
N LEU A 56 3.57 0.88 4.80
CA LEU A 56 4.88 0.40 4.39
C LEU A 56 5.61 1.41 3.47
N GLY A 57 4.91 2.44 2.98
CA GLY A 57 5.50 3.43 2.08
C GLY A 57 5.84 2.84 0.71
N MET A 58 4.98 1.97 0.18
CA MET A 58 5.16 1.40 -1.16
C MET A 58 5.01 2.48 -2.23
N SER A 59 6.09 2.72 -2.98
CA SER A 59 6.14 3.69 -4.08
C SER A 59 6.33 3.05 -5.46
N ASP A 60 6.72 1.78 -5.50
CA ASP A 60 6.94 0.99 -6.71
C ASP A 60 6.63 -0.51 -6.46
N LEU A 61 6.93 -1.35 -7.45
CA LEU A 61 6.67 -2.79 -7.42
C LEU A 61 7.80 -3.63 -6.78
N ARG A 62 8.83 -2.99 -6.21
CA ARG A 62 9.97 -3.65 -5.58
C ARG A 62 9.77 -3.68 -4.07
N GLU A 63 10.54 -2.89 -3.33
CA GLU A 63 10.46 -2.84 -1.89
C GLU A 63 9.55 -1.70 -1.43
N PRO A 64 8.73 -1.93 -0.40
CA PRO A 64 8.57 -3.17 0.38
C PRO A 64 7.47 -4.12 -0.13
N LEU A 65 7.01 -3.98 -1.38
CA LEU A 65 5.91 -4.79 -1.94
C LEU A 65 6.23 -6.29 -1.98
N ILE A 66 7.38 -6.68 -2.55
CA ILE A 66 7.79 -8.09 -2.65
C ILE A 66 7.91 -8.75 -1.27
N PRO A 67 8.66 -8.19 -0.29
CA PRO A 67 8.75 -8.81 1.02
C PRO A 67 7.41 -8.85 1.75
N ALA A 68 6.54 -7.82 1.58
CA ALA A 68 5.18 -7.85 2.11
C ALA A 68 4.37 -9.02 1.52
N MET A 69 4.40 -9.20 0.20
CA MET A 69 3.69 -10.29 -0.48
C MET A 69 4.19 -11.66 -0.01
N LEU A 70 5.51 -11.86 0.10
CA LEU A 70 6.09 -13.10 0.60
C LEU A 70 5.63 -13.41 2.03
N ALA A 71 5.61 -12.40 2.92
CA ALA A 71 5.14 -12.57 4.29
C ALA A 71 3.66 -12.97 4.34
N VAL A 72 2.80 -12.41 3.48
CA VAL A 72 1.40 -12.85 3.34
C VAL A 72 1.33 -14.31 2.90
N CYS A 73 2.07 -14.66 1.86
CA CYS A 73 2.02 -16.01 1.32
C CYS A 73 2.53 -17.03 2.32
N GLN A 74 3.52 -16.70 3.14
CA GLN A 74 3.96 -17.56 4.23
C GLN A 74 2.83 -17.84 5.23
N GLU A 75 2.08 -16.82 5.66
CA GLU A 75 0.92 -17.01 6.54
C GLU A 75 -0.14 -17.92 5.91
N VAL A 76 -0.40 -17.76 4.63
CA VAL A 76 -1.37 -18.59 3.89
C VAL A 76 -0.89 -20.02 3.77
N ILE A 77 0.39 -20.24 3.43
CA ILE A 77 1.02 -21.56 3.31
C ILE A 77 1.01 -22.28 4.65
N ASN A 78 1.23 -21.55 5.76
CA ASN A 78 1.11 -22.06 7.12
C ASN A 78 -0.34 -22.45 7.51
N GLY A 79 -1.31 -22.27 6.60
CA GLY A 79 -2.70 -22.66 6.80
C GLY A 79 -3.54 -21.60 7.53
N ASN A 80 -3.08 -20.34 7.61
CA ASN A 80 -3.83 -19.27 8.27
C ASN A 80 -5.09 -18.92 7.46
N LYS A 81 -6.24 -19.42 7.92
CA LYS A 81 -7.58 -19.18 7.34
C LYS A 81 -8.31 -18.01 8.01
N SER A 82 -7.66 -17.27 8.91
CA SER A 82 -8.28 -16.16 9.63
C SER A 82 -8.75 -15.08 8.67
N GLN A 83 -9.84 -14.40 9.05
CA GLN A 83 -10.38 -13.25 8.32
C GLN A 83 -9.35 -12.13 8.20
N THR A 84 -8.47 -12.01 9.20
CA THR A 84 -7.35 -11.08 9.22
C THR A 84 -6.04 -11.82 9.46
N ILE A 85 -4.99 -11.46 8.73
CA ILE A 85 -3.62 -11.91 8.99
C ILE A 85 -2.77 -10.71 9.41
N GLU A 86 -1.77 -10.92 10.25
CA GLU A 86 -0.79 -9.90 10.59
C GLU A 86 0.54 -10.29 9.97
N ILE A 87 1.19 -9.36 9.27
CA ILE A 87 2.56 -9.53 8.79
C ILE A 87 3.47 -8.48 9.41
N ARG A 88 4.75 -8.81 9.51
CA ARG A 88 5.81 -7.90 9.96
C ARG A 88 6.87 -7.81 8.89
N VAL A 89 7.01 -6.63 8.28
CA VAL A 89 7.98 -6.39 7.20
C VAL A 89 8.60 -5.00 7.35
N PRO A 90 9.84 -4.78 6.87
CA PRO A 90 10.42 -3.45 6.81
C PRO A 90 9.58 -2.52 5.93
N ASP A 91 9.41 -1.27 6.35
CA ASP A 91 8.91 -0.19 5.50
C ASP A 91 10.02 0.33 4.56
N ASN A 92 9.70 1.32 3.74
CA ASN A 92 10.66 1.98 2.84
C ASN A 92 11.82 2.70 3.55
N ARG A 93 11.81 2.81 4.89
CA ARG A 93 12.89 3.33 5.73
C ARG A 93 13.61 2.21 6.50
N ASN A 94 13.40 0.95 6.12
CA ASN A 94 13.92 -0.24 6.79
C ASN A 94 13.47 -0.40 8.25
N VAL A 95 12.38 0.26 8.66
CA VAL A 95 11.80 0.08 10.00
C VAL A 95 10.76 -1.03 9.92
N THR A 96 10.91 -2.08 10.74
CA THR A 96 9.90 -3.15 10.78
C THR A 96 8.55 -2.62 11.23
N ARG A 97 7.54 -2.72 10.36
CA ARG A 97 6.15 -2.37 10.66
C ARG A 97 5.30 -3.63 10.73
N LYS A 98 4.32 -3.59 11.63
CA LYS A 98 3.23 -4.56 11.66
C LYS A 98 2.08 -4.01 10.83
N VAL A 99 1.56 -4.81 9.91
CA VAL A 99 0.33 -4.48 9.16
C VAL A 99 -0.65 -5.63 9.25
N THR A 100 -1.90 -5.29 9.53
CA THR A 100 -3.02 -6.23 9.55
C THR A 100 -3.71 -6.19 8.19
N LEU A 101 -3.87 -7.37 7.59
CA LEU A 101 -4.48 -7.54 6.28
C LEU A 101 -5.79 -8.28 6.40
N GLU A 102 -6.86 -7.70 5.87
CA GLU A 102 -8.19 -8.27 5.90
C GLU A 102 -8.49 -8.99 4.58
N ARG A 103 -8.97 -10.23 4.67
CA ARG A 103 -9.49 -10.98 3.52
C ARG A 103 -10.76 -10.31 3.01
N ALA A 104 -10.84 -10.13 1.71
CA ALA A 104 -12.09 -9.84 1.04
C ALA A 104 -13.02 -11.04 1.13
N LYS A 105 -14.32 -10.76 1.22
CA LYS A 105 -15.34 -11.78 1.03
C LYS A 105 -15.26 -12.28 -0.41
N TRP A 106 -15.62 -13.52 -0.68
CA TRP A 106 -15.42 -14.16 -2.00
C TRP A 106 -16.10 -13.44 -3.19
N TRP A 107 -17.04 -12.54 -2.90
CA TRP A 107 -17.75 -11.70 -3.87
C TRP A 107 -17.14 -10.29 -4.07
N GLN A 108 -16.01 -9.96 -3.42
CA GLN A 108 -15.28 -8.69 -3.53
C GLN A 108 -13.87 -8.89 -4.11
#